data_AF-A0A9W6TCI8-F1
#
_entry.id   AF-A0A9W6TCI8-F1
#
_cell.length_a   1.000
_cell.length_b   1.000
_cell.length_c   1.000
_cell.angle_alpha   90.00
_cell.angle_beta   90.00
_cell.angle_gamma   90.00
#
_symmetry.space_group_name_H-M   'P 1'
#
loop_
_entity.id
_entity.type
_entity.pdbx_description
1 polymer ?
#
loop_
_entity_poly.entity_id
_entity_poly.type
_entity_poly.pdbx_seq_one_letter_code
_entity_poly.pdbx_strand_id
1 'polypeptide(L)'
;MSWEGQMSTGQQAIMAKLQGLPAVRHEYPTVDIQPSTSGNAMIIFVQGKIQIEENNPIQFTQVFQLVAHQPGQYYIHNDVFRLQFSLLHQTMSAVGPQPSGGPSSVRIFFKVFKAGCRAGVDT
;
A
#
# COMPACT_ATOMS: atom_id res chain seq x y z
N MET A 1 -11.20 4.50 4.44
CA MET A 1 -10.06 3.60 4.71
C MET A 1 -10.51 2.45 5.59
N SER A 2 -10.00 1.25 5.37
CA SER A 2 -10.12 0.10 6.29
C SER A 2 -8.73 -0.46 6.60
N TRP A 3 -8.35 -0.49 7.87
CA TRP A 3 -7.04 -0.97 8.34
C TRP A 3 -7.23 -2.15 9.28
N GLU A 4 -6.78 -3.35 8.90
CA GLU A 4 -6.97 -4.58 9.70
C GLU A 4 -8.46 -4.82 10.10
N GLY A 5 -9.40 -4.40 9.25
CA GLY A 5 -10.84 -4.51 9.48
C GLY A 5 -11.47 -3.30 10.16
N GLN A 6 -10.69 -2.39 10.76
CA GLN A 6 -11.21 -1.17 11.35
C GLN A 6 -11.50 -0.12 10.28
N MET A 7 -12.75 0.35 10.21
CA MET A 7 -13.16 1.37 9.24
C MET A 7 -12.89 2.78 9.77
N SER A 8 -12.41 3.66 8.90
CA SER A 8 -12.26 5.10 9.15
C SER A 8 -12.75 5.87 7.92
N THR A 9 -13.70 6.77 8.14
CA THR A 9 -14.39 7.53 7.09
C THR A 9 -14.18 9.03 7.31
N GLY A 10 -13.93 9.76 6.22
CA GLY A 10 -13.66 11.18 6.25
C GLY A 10 -12.19 11.51 6.55
N GLN A 11 -11.73 12.64 6.03
CA GLN A 11 -10.32 13.04 6.08
C GLN A 11 -9.76 13.09 7.51
N GLN A 12 -10.50 13.70 8.44
CA GLN A 12 -10.05 13.89 9.83
C GLN A 12 -9.80 12.55 10.54
N ALA A 13 -10.74 11.61 10.46
CA ALA A 13 -10.60 10.30 11.07
C ALA A 13 -9.48 9.47 10.43
N ILE A 14 -9.34 9.56 9.09
CA ILE A 14 -8.26 8.88 8.37
C ILE A 14 -6.90 9.44 8.78
N MET A 15 -6.74 10.76 8.86
CA MET A 15 -5.50 11.40 9.28
C MET A 15 -5.14 11.04 10.72
N ALA A 16 -6.11 11.05 11.64
CA ALA A 16 -5.90 10.62 13.01
C ALA A 16 -5.45 9.16 13.09
N LYS A 17 -6.07 8.26 12.30
CA LYS A 17 -5.64 6.85 12.20
C LYS A 17 -4.21 6.73 11.71
N LEU A 18 -3.87 7.42 10.61
CA LEU A 18 -2.52 7.39 10.01
C LEU A 18 -1.45 7.93 10.96
N GLN A 19 -1.74 9.01 11.70
CA GLN A 19 -0.82 9.58 12.69
C GLN A 19 -0.56 8.65 13.88
N GLY A 20 -1.51 7.78 14.21
CA GLY A 20 -1.37 6.78 15.27
C GLY A 20 -0.71 5.48 14.84
N LEU A 21 -0.35 5.30 13.56
CA LEU A 21 0.35 4.11 13.10
C LEU A 21 1.85 4.19 13.42
N PRO A 22 2.48 3.05 13.77
CA PRO A 22 3.93 3.00 13.97
C PRO A 22 4.69 3.29 12.67
N ALA A 23 5.98 3.59 12.80
CA ALA A 23 6.85 3.76 11.64
C ALA A 23 6.96 2.44 10.87
N VAL A 24 6.75 2.50 9.55
CA VAL A 24 6.78 1.32 8.68
C VAL A 24 7.73 1.49 7.49
N ARG A 25 8.41 0.41 7.11
CA ARG A 25 9.22 0.31 5.89
C ARG A 25 8.60 -0.73 4.97
N HIS A 26 8.30 -0.33 3.75
CA HIS A 26 7.78 -1.25 2.75
C HIS A 26 8.92 -1.79 1.89
N GLU A 27 8.94 -3.10 1.71
CA GLU A 27 9.96 -3.82 0.96
C GLU A 27 9.38 -4.35 -0.34
N TYR A 28 10.03 -3.96 -1.45
CA TYR A 28 9.80 -4.46 -2.81
C TYR A 28 8.35 -4.86 -3.13
N PRO A 29 7.39 -3.92 -3.05
CA PRO A 29 6.01 -4.26 -3.36
C PRO A 29 5.84 -4.54 -4.85
N THR A 30 5.11 -5.60 -5.17
CA THR A 30 4.49 -5.84 -6.47
C THR A 30 3.22 -5.00 -6.56
N VAL A 31 2.96 -4.43 -7.74
CA VAL A 31 1.83 -3.53 -7.97
C VAL A 31 1.15 -3.90 -9.28
N ASP A 32 -0.15 -4.16 -9.22
CA ASP A 32 -1.02 -4.35 -10.36
C ASP A 32 -2.02 -3.20 -10.44
N ILE A 33 -2.27 -2.71 -11.65
CA ILE A 33 -3.17 -1.57 -11.91
C ILE A 33 -4.17 -2.00 -12.97
N GLN A 34 -5.46 -1.76 -12.70
CA GLN A 34 -6.56 -2.07 -13.62
C GLN A 34 -7.51 -0.88 -13.71
N PRO A 35 -8.08 -0.58 -14.88
CA PRO A 35 -9.19 0.35 -14.99
C PRO A 35 -10.39 -0.17 -14.19
N SER A 36 -11.13 0.75 -13.57
CA SER A 36 -12.40 0.41 -12.92
C SER A 36 -13.54 0.44 -13.95
N THR A 37 -14.74 0.02 -13.52
CA THR A 37 -15.94 0.10 -14.35
C THR A 37 -16.37 1.54 -14.63
N SER A 38 -16.07 2.47 -13.72
CA SER A 38 -16.22 3.91 -13.98
C SER A 38 -14.98 4.43 -14.69
N GLY A 39 -15.16 5.07 -15.86
CA GLY A 39 -14.06 5.52 -16.73
C GLY A 39 -13.10 6.57 -16.13
N ASN A 40 -13.42 7.12 -14.96
CA ASN A 40 -12.55 8.04 -14.21
C ASN A 40 -11.90 7.38 -12.98
N ALA A 41 -11.94 6.06 -12.84
CA ALA A 41 -11.36 5.38 -11.68
C ALA A 41 -10.47 4.20 -12.06
N MET A 42 -9.55 3.87 -11.16
CA MET A 42 -8.63 2.74 -11.26
C MET A 42 -8.61 1.98 -9.95
N ILE A 43 -8.38 0.68 -10.05
CA ILE A 43 -8.12 -0.20 -8.91
C ILE A 43 -6.63 -0.56 -8.94
N ILE A 44 -5.98 -0.42 -7.80
CA ILE A 44 -4.57 -0.71 -7.62
C ILE A 44 -4.44 -1.75 -6.52
N PHE A 45 -3.85 -2.88 -6.86
CA PHE A 45 -3.52 -3.94 -5.92
C PHE A 45 -2.03 -3.89 -5.62
N VAL A 46 -1.67 -3.90 -4.34
CA VAL A 46 -0.29 -3.87 -3.85
C VAL A 46 -0.09 -5.07 -2.95
N GLN A 47 0.98 -5.83 -3.19
CA GLN A 47 1.43 -6.90 -2.31
C GLN A 47 2.91 -6.73 -2.03
N GLY A 48 3.35 -6.96 -0.80
CA GLY A 48 4.77 -6.93 -0.47
C GLY A 48 5.05 -7.34 0.96
N LYS A 49 6.19 -6.92 1.49
CA LYS A 49 6.49 -7.02 2.92
C LYS A 49 6.52 -5.64 3.57
N ILE A 50 6.08 -5.58 4.81
CA ILE A 50 6.10 -4.39 5.64
C ILE A 50 6.86 -4.70 6.92
N GLN A 51 7.91 -3.93 7.17
CA GLN A 51 8.64 -3.93 8.42
C GLN A 51 8.01 -2.87 9.31
N ILE A 52 7.61 -3.25 10.52
CA ILE A 52 7.06 -2.33 11.51
C ILE A 52 8.15 -2.11 12.56
N GLU A 53 8.65 -0.88 12.66
CA GLU A 53 9.83 -0.55 13.49
C GLU A 53 11.02 -1.46 13.17
N GLU A 54 11.62 -2.10 14.18
CA GLU A 54 12.79 -2.99 14.05
C GLU A 54 12.40 -4.47 13.97
N ASN A 55 11.10 -4.77 13.84
CA ASN A 55 10.62 -6.16 13.77
C ASN A 55 10.94 -6.81 12.43
N ASN A 56 10.73 -8.12 12.34
CA ASN A 56 10.83 -8.86 11.09
C ASN A 56 9.78 -8.38 10.06
N PRO A 57 10.11 -8.28 8.77
CA PRO A 57 9.14 -7.94 7.73
C PRO A 57 8.00 -8.96 7.64
N ILE A 58 6.75 -8.46 7.61
CA ILE A 58 5.52 -9.24 7.53
C ILE A 58 4.90 -9.05 6.14
N GLN A 59 4.30 -10.09 5.56
CA GLN A 59 3.60 -9.92 4.29
C GLN A 59 2.35 -9.05 4.46
N PHE A 60 2.07 -8.18 3.50
CA PHE A 60 0.87 -7.36 3.49
C PHE A 60 0.27 -7.29 2.08
N THR A 61 -1.02 -6.99 2.05
CA THR A 61 -1.74 -6.58 0.85
C THR A 61 -2.47 -5.27 1.12
N GLN A 62 -2.49 -4.39 0.12
CA GLN A 62 -3.22 -3.15 0.17
C GLN A 62 -3.90 -2.87 -1.17
N VAL A 63 -5.15 -2.45 -1.12
CA VAL A 63 -5.94 -2.11 -2.30
C VAL A 63 -6.31 -0.65 -2.24
N PHE A 64 -6.08 0.07 -3.34
CA PHE A 64 -6.53 1.43 -3.52
C PHE A 64 -7.52 1.53 -4.66
N GLN A 65 -8.56 2.34 -4.49
CA GLN A 65 -9.34 2.86 -5.60
C GLN A 65 -8.97 4.32 -5.78
N LEU A 66 -8.40 4.65 -6.93
CA LEU A 66 -8.13 6.04 -7.31
C LEU A 66 -9.29 6.55 -8.16
N VAL A 67 -9.68 7.80 -7.95
CA VAL A 67 -10.67 8.49 -8.76
C VAL A 67 -10.08 9.80 -9.25
N ALA A 68 -10.19 10.07 -10.55
CA ALA A 68 -9.76 11.32 -11.16
C ALA A 68 -10.72 12.44 -10.76
N HIS A 69 -10.15 13.54 -10.26
CA HIS A 69 -10.87 14.79 -10.01
C HIS A 69 -10.70 15.77 -11.18
N GLN A 70 -9.50 15.80 -11.77
CA GLN A 70 -9.14 16.59 -12.95
C GLN A 70 -8.13 15.78 -13.79
N PRO A 71 -7.87 16.14 -15.06
CA PRO A 71 -6.85 15.47 -15.87
C PRO A 71 -5.50 15.42 -15.14
N GLY A 72 -4.98 14.21 -14.92
CA GLY A 72 -3.73 13.98 -14.19
C GLY A 72 -3.81 14.11 -12.66
N GLN A 73 -4.97 14.47 -12.10
CA GLN A 73 -5.16 14.65 -10.66
C GLN A 73 -6.11 13.59 -10.11
N TYR A 74 -5.57 12.74 -9.24
CA TYR A 74 -6.30 11.63 -8.64
C TYR A 74 -6.31 11.75 -7.12
N TYR A 75 -7.38 11.30 -6.49
CA TYR A 75 -7.43 11.08 -5.05
C TYR A 75 -7.72 9.61 -4.75
N ILE A 76 -7.32 9.16 -3.57
CA ILE A 76 -7.64 7.82 -3.07
C ILE A 76 -9.07 7.87 -2.53
N HIS A 77 -9.99 7.22 -3.22
CA HIS A 77 -11.37 7.11 -2.79
C HIS A 77 -11.55 5.98 -1.76
N ASN A 78 -10.97 4.81 -2.04
CA ASN A 78 -10.94 3.68 -1.11
C ASN A 78 -9.51 3.22 -0.85
N ASP A 79 -9.28 2.77 0.38
CA ASP A 79 -8.01 2.21 0.85
C ASP A 79 -8.34 1.06 1.81
N VAL A 80 -7.85 -0.15 1.50
CA VAL A 80 -8.05 -1.36 2.30
C VAL A 80 -6.71 -2.03 2.52
N PHE A 81 -6.28 -2.10 3.77
CA PHE A 81 -5.01 -2.70 4.18
C PHE A 81 -5.23 -3.99 5.00
N ARG A 82 -4.40 -5.02 4.71
CA ARG A 82 -4.35 -6.29 5.44
C ARG A 82 -2.92 -6.80 5.63
N LEU A 83 -2.57 -7.18 6.86
CA LEU A 83 -1.41 -8.03 7.17
C LEU A 83 -1.76 -9.49 6.91
N GLN A 84 -0.77 -10.24 6.42
CA GLN A 84 -0.87 -11.66 6.15
C GLN A 84 -0.07 -12.42 7.20
N PHE A 85 -0.73 -12.74 8.32
CA PHE A 85 -0.19 -13.64 9.32
C PHE A 85 -0.41 -15.08 8.86
N SER A 86 0.64 -15.70 8.33
CA SER A 86 0.58 -17.11 7.96
C SER A 86 0.62 -17.99 9.22
N LEU A 87 -0.47 -18.70 9.53
CA LEU A 87 -0.56 -19.65 10.66
C LEU A 87 0.40 -20.86 10.56
N LEU A 88 1.16 -20.99 9.46
CA LEU A 88 2.12 -22.08 9.22
C LEU A 88 3.59 -21.63 9.08
N HIS A 89 3.92 -20.34 9.28
CA HIS A 89 5.25 -19.82 8.90
C HIS A 89 6.20 -19.49 10.06
N GLN A 90 5.92 -19.94 11.29
CA GLN A 90 6.86 -19.75 12.40
C GLN A 90 7.94 -20.84 12.56
N THR A 91 8.08 -21.78 11.62
CA THR A 91 9.11 -22.84 11.75
C THR A 91 10.36 -22.67 10.88
N MET A 92 10.47 -21.73 9.93
CA MET A 92 11.65 -21.69 9.03
C MET A 92 12.10 -20.30 8.56
N SER A 93 12.31 -19.34 9.46
CA SER A 93 13.02 -18.10 9.09
C SER A 93 13.96 -17.63 10.19
N ALA A 94 14.89 -18.50 10.58
CA ALA A 94 16.21 -18.07 11.02
C ALA A 94 17.18 -18.30 9.87
N VAL A 95 18.10 -17.35 9.65
CA VAL A 95 19.24 -17.36 8.71
C VAL A 95 19.00 -16.72 7.34
N GLY A 96 19.51 -15.49 7.21
CA GLY A 96 19.86 -14.84 5.95
C GLY A 96 20.24 -13.37 6.17
N PRO A 97 21.44 -12.91 5.78
CA PRO A 97 21.88 -11.53 6.03
C PRO A 97 21.14 -10.55 5.11
N GLN A 98 20.46 -9.55 5.69
CA GLN A 98 19.76 -8.48 4.98
C GLN A 98 20.71 -7.33 4.63
N PRO A 99 20.75 -6.84 3.38
CA PRO A 99 21.53 -5.66 3.03
C PRO A 99 20.83 -4.38 3.51
N SER A 100 21.62 -3.50 4.13
CA SER A 100 21.23 -2.20 4.66
C SER A 100 20.73 -1.26 3.56
N GLY A 101 19.45 -0.89 3.62
CA GLY A 101 18.84 0.14 2.77
C GLY A 101 18.02 1.10 3.63
N GLY A 102 18.51 2.34 3.75
CA GLY A 102 18.07 3.38 4.69
C GLY A 102 16.60 3.83 4.64
N PRO A 103 16.22 4.74 5.56
CA PRO A 103 14.84 5.01 5.89
C PRO A 103 14.16 5.82 4.78
N SER A 104 12.95 5.40 4.39
CA SER A 104 12.02 6.30 3.74
C SER A 104 10.60 5.78 3.85
N SER A 105 9.97 6.21 4.95
CA SER A 105 8.53 6.42 4.97
C SER A 105 8.16 7.37 3.81
N VAL A 106 6.98 7.24 3.19
CA VAL A 106 6.44 8.08 2.08
C VAL A 106 6.68 7.61 0.61
N ARG A 107 7.33 6.47 0.32
CA ARG A 107 7.62 6.08 -1.10
C ARG A 107 6.59 5.19 -1.83
N ILE A 108 5.63 4.56 -1.16
CA ILE A 108 4.61 3.75 -1.88
C ILE A 108 3.75 4.66 -2.75
N PHE A 109 3.27 5.77 -2.20
CA PHE A 109 2.44 6.74 -2.92
C PHE A 109 3.10 7.20 -4.22
N PHE A 110 4.40 7.55 -4.19
CA PHE A 110 5.15 7.96 -5.38
C PHE A 110 5.41 6.85 -6.40
N LYS A 111 5.67 5.61 -5.95
CA LYS A 111 5.86 4.47 -6.88
C LYS A 111 4.56 4.11 -7.58
N VAL A 112 3.44 4.10 -6.86
CA VAL A 112 2.11 3.83 -7.40
C VAL A 112 1.69 4.91 -8.39
N PHE A 113 1.90 6.20 -8.07
CA PHE A 113 1.59 7.31 -8.97
C PHE A 113 2.42 7.26 -10.26
N LYS A 114 3.72 6.93 -10.16
CA LYS A 114 4.61 6.82 -11.33
C LYS A 114 4.29 5.61 -12.22
N ALA A 115 3.80 4.51 -11.65
CA ALA A 115 3.35 3.34 -12.41
C ALA A 115 2.01 3.60 -13.13
N GLY A 116 1.05 4.22 -12.45
CA GLY A 116 -0.27 4.57 -13.02
C GLY A 116 -0.17 5.56 -14.19
N CYS A 117 0.69 6.58 -14.11
CA CYS A 117 0.91 7.50 -15.23
C CYS A 117 1.56 6.83 -16.47
N ARG A 118 2.21 5.68 -16.32
CA ARG A 118 2.87 4.97 -17.43
C ARG A 118 1.93 3.98 -18.15
N ALA A 119 0.90 3.50 -17.47
CA ALA A 119 -0.13 2.63 -18.03
C ALA A 119 -1.20 3.40 -18.85
N GLY A 120 -1.13 4.73 -18.90
CA GLY A 120 -2.06 5.59 -19.64
C GLY A 120 -1.71 5.84 -21.12
N VAL A 121 -0.87 5.01 -21.73
CA VAL A 121 -0.58 5.03 -23.17
C VAL A 121 -0.72 3.60 -23.68
N ASP A 122 -1.96 3.17 -23.92
CA ASP A 122 -2.34 2.14 -24.90
C ASP A 122 -3.84 1.82 -24.74
N THR A 123 -4.68 2.75 -25.24
CA THR A 123 -5.98 2.47 -25.89
C THR A 123 -6.30 3.63 -26.81
#